data_AF-A0A316QYL1-F1
#
_entry.id   AF-A0A316QYL1-F1
#
_cell.length_a   1.000
_cell.length_b   1.000
_cell.length_c   1.000
_cell.angle_alpha   90.00
_cell.angle_beta   90.00
_cell.angle_gamma   90.00
#
_symmetry.space_group_name_H-M   'P 1'
#
loop_
_entity.id
_entity.type
_entity.pdbx_description
1 polymer ?
#
loop_
_entity_poly.entity_id
_entity_poly.type
_entity_poly.pdbx_seq_one_letter_code
_entity_poly.pdbx_strand_id
1 'polypeptide(L)'
;MYNSIIDFIENDTTKIKKILEKYLFAGNTLRFEEDLMHVMIEFGRKIYQERLKEIEENIRQSEFRKKNYYVEHKADRRTLLTTFGNLQIERAYYKPKNGGKSVYFLDKYVGLAPHDKVSLAVKTKFVEEAVETSYQKGGENKIDLIVRGYCVRRNGRLQTS
;
A
#
# COMPACT_ATOMS: atom_id res chain seq x y z
N MET A 1 -3.77 9.77 11.15
CA MET A 1 -3.44 8.60 11.99
C MET A 1 -4.41 8.44 13.16
N TYR A 2 -4.98 9.53 13.68
CA TYR A 2 -5.83 9.48 14.87
C TYR A 2 -7.06 8.58 14.69
N ASN A 3 -7.71 8.64 13.52
CA ASN A 3 -8.89 7.83 13.24
C ASN A 3 -8.54 6.34 13.16
N SER A 4 -7.41 6.00 12.53
CA SER A 4 -6.95 4.60 12.46
C SER A 4 -6.61 4.02 13.83
N ILE A 5 -6.01 4.83 14.72
CA ILE A 5 -5.67 4.39 16.08
C ILE A 5 -6.93 4.15 16.90
N ILE A 6 -7.91 5.06 16.85
CA ILE A 6 -9.19 4.88 17.54
C ILE A 6 -9.89 3.61 17.04
N ASP A 7 -10.01 3.46 15.73
CA ASP A 7 -10.62 2.26 15.13
C ASP A 7 -9.90 0.97 15.53
N PHE A 8 -8.57 1.01 15.67
CA PHE A 8 -7.81 -0.13 16.18
C PHE A 8 -8.18 -0.46 17.63
N ILE A 9 -8.19 0.56 18.50
CA ILE A 9 -8.53 0.40 19.92
C ILE A 9 -9.94 -0.14 20.09
N GLU A 10 -10.91 0.40 19.35
CA GLU A 10 -12.33 0.05 19.48
C GLU A 10 -12.64 -1.32 18.87
N ASN A 11 -12.09 -1.62 17.68
CA ASN A 11 -12.52 -2.76 16.87
C ASN A 11 -11.47 -3.86 16.77
N ASP A 12 -10.21 -3.51 16.49
CA ASP A 12 -9.18 -4.50 16.18
C ASP A 12 -8.65 -5.21 17.44
N THR A 13 -8.60 -4.53 18.59
CA THR A 13 -8.27 -5.18 19.89
C THR A 13 -9.23 -6.31 20.24
N THR A 14 -10.53 -6.12 19.99
CA THR A 14 -11.56 -7.14 20.20
C THR A 14 -11.36 -8.33 19.26
N LYS A 15 -10.95 -8.09 17.99
CA LYS A 15 -10.61 -9.17 17.06
C LYS A 15 -9.39 -9.97 17.55
N ILE A 16 -8.35 -9.29 18.03
CA ILE A 16 -7.15 -9.93 18.57
C ILE A 16 -7.51 -10.81 19.76
N LYS A 17 -8.36 -10.33 20.69
CA LYS A 17 -8.83 -11.13 21.83
C LYS A 17 -9.54 -12.42 21.38
N LYS A 18 -10.41 -12.34 20.36
CA LYS A 18 -11.09 -13.52 19.80
C LYS A 18 -10.11 -14.50 19.14
N ILE A 19 -9.11 -14.00 18.41
CA ILE A 19 -8.07 -14.84 17.78
C ILE A 19 -7.25 -15.58 18.86
N LEU A 20 -6.93 -14.88 19.96
CA LEU A 20 -6.20 -15.43 21.10
C LEU A 20 -6.98 -16.59 21.76
N GLU A 21 -8.25 -16.36 22.11
CA GLU A 21 -9.12 -17.38 22.71
C GLU A 21 -9.34 -18.58 21.78
N LYS A 22 -9.50 -18.33 20.48
CA LYS A 22 -9.81 -19.36 19.48
C LYS A 22 -8.64 -20.27 19.15
N TYR A 23 -7.42 -19.73 19.06
CA TYR A 23 -6.27 -20.49 18.53
C TYR A 23 -5.14 -20.65 19.54
N LEU A 24 -4.71 -19.58 20.20
CA LEU A 24 -3.54 -19.65 21.08
C LEU A 24 -3.81 -20.53 22.29
N PHE A 25 -4.95 -20.33 22.97
CA PHE A 25 -5.34 -21.17 24.10
C PHE A 25 -5.70 -22.60 23.71
N ALA A 26 -5.98 -22.86 22.43
CA ALA A 26 -6.18 -24.19 21.89
C ALA A 26 -4.87 -24.87 21.43
N GLY A 27 -3.71 -24.24 21.66
CA GLY A 27 -2.40 -24.75 21.26
C GLY A 27 -2.10 -24.63 19.75
N ASN A 28 -2.91 -23.88 19.00
CA ASN A 28 -2.72 -23.66 17.56
C ASN A 28 -1.97 -22.34 17.30
N THR A 29 -0.67 -22.33 17.61
CA THR A 29 0.18 -21.14 17.49
C THR A 29 0.31 -20.66 16.04
N LEU A 30 0.44 -21.57 15.07
CA LEU A 30 0.55 -21.22 13.65
C LEU A 30 -0.63 -20.36 13.20
N ARG A 31 -1.86 -20.80 13.49
CA ARG A 31 -3.06 -20.08 13.06
C ARG A 31 -3.23 -18.75 13.80
N PHE A 32 -2.83 -18.71 15.07
CA PHE A 32 -2.79 -17.48 15.85
C PHE A 32 -1.88 -16.43 15.19
N GLU A 33 -0.65 -16.80 14.84
CA GLU A 33 0.33 -15.90 14.23
C GLU A 33 -0.14 -15.38 12.86
N GLU A 34 -0.69 -16.25 12.01
CA GLU A 34 -1.25 -15.86 10.71
C GLU A 34 -2.39 -14.84 10.85
N ASP A 35 -3.40 -15.15 11.68
CA ASP A 35 -4.57 -14.29 11.83
C ASP A 35 -4.22 -12.98 12.56
N LEU A 36 -3.26 -13.00 13.51
CA LEU A 36 -2.72 -11.79 14.12
C LEU A 36 -2.01 -10.91 13.09
N MET A 37 -1.17 -11.49 12.25
CA MET A 37 -0.46 -10.76 11.19
C MET A 37 -1.45 -10.11 10.21
N HIS A 38 -2.54 -10.78 9.86
CA HIS A 38 -3.59 -10.20 9.04
C HIS A 38 -4.21 -8.94 9.68
N VAL A 39 -4.51 -8.97 10.98
CA VAL A 39 -5.03 -7.78 11.70
C VAL A 39 -4.01 -6.65 11.68
N MET A 40 -2.73 -6.95 11.93
CA MET A 40 -1.67 -5.94 11.98
C MET A 40 -1.40 -5.31 10.60
N ILE A 41 -1.45 -6.09 9.52
CA ILE A 41 -1.31 -5.58 8.15
C ILE A 41 -2.47 -4.64 7.81
N GLU A 42 -3.71 -4.99 8.14
CA GLU A 42 -4.87 -4.12 7.90
C GLU A 42 -4.77 -2.81 8.70
N PHE A 43 -4.32 -2.87 9.96
CA PHE A 43 -4.08 -1.67 10.76
C PHE A 43 -3.00 -0.77 10.14
N GLY A 44 -1.86 -1.33 9.75
CA GLY A 44 -0.80 -0.60 9.06
C GLY A 44 -1.29 0.01 7.74
N ARG A 45 -2.14 -0.71 7.00
CA ARG A 45 -2.77 -0.22 5.77
C ARG A 45 -3.65 1.00 6.03
N LYS A 46 -4.51 0.97 7.05
CA LYS A 46 -5.38 2.11 7.44
C LYS A 46 -4.54 3.34 7.79
N ILE A 47 -3.51 3.18 8.63
CA ILE A 47 -2.58 4.28 8.98
C ILE A 47 -1.98 4.88 7.71
N TYR A 48 -1.49 4.05 6.81
CA TYR A 48 -0.85 4.52 5.60
C TYR A 48 -1.84 5.30 4.72
N GLN A 49 -3.05 4.79 4.49
CA GLN A 49 -4.07 5.50 3.73
C GLN A 49 -4.44 6.85 4.37
N GLU A 50 -4.60 6.89 5.68
CA GLU A 50 -4.95 8.12 6.40
C GLU A 50 -3.84 9.17 6.28
N ARG A 51 -2.57 8.76 6.37
CA ARG A 51 -1.41 9.65 6.19
C ARG A 51 -1.34 10.20 4.77
N LEU A 52 -1.60 9.39 3.74
CA LEU A 52 -1.65 9.86 2.36
C LEU A 52 -2.77 10.87 2.12
N LYS A 53 -3.95 10.63 2.72
CA LYS A 53 -5.08 11.55 2.67
C LYS A 53 -4.76 12.89 3.33
N GLU A 54 -4.08 12.86 4.47
CA GLU A 54 -3.64 14.05 5.20
C GLU A 54 -2.59 14.85 4.40
N ILE A 55 -1.63 14.19 3.78
CA ILE A 55 -0.65 14.84 2.89
C ILE A 55 -1.37 15.53 1.73
N GLU A 56 -2.30 14.85 1.06
CA GLU A 56 -3.08 15.43 -0.03
C GLU A 56 -3.90 16.64 0.43
N GLU A 57 -4.52 16.58 1.61
CA GLU A 57 -5.25 17.71 2.15
C GLU A 57 -4.34 18.89 2.50
N ASN A 58 -3.16 18.63 3.05
CA ASN A 58 -2.15 19.67 3.30
C ASN A 58 -1.68 20.33 2.00
N ILE A 59 -1.47 19.54 0.93
CA ILE A 59 -1.15 20.07 -0.40
C ILE A 59 -2.28 20.97 -0.90
N ARG A 60 -3.54 20.53 -0.75
CA ARG A 60 -4.69 21.38 -1.07
C ARG A 60 -4.61 22.66 -0.24
N GLN A 61 -4.54 22.61 1.08
CA GLN A 61 -4.63 23.85 1.86
C GLN A 61 -3.41 24.78 1.72
N SER A 62 -2.29 24.31 1.16
CA SER A 62 -1.10 25.13 0.99
C SER A 62 -1.31 26.39 0.12
N GLU A 63 -0.79 27.51 0.61
CA GLU A 63 -0.83 28.79 -0.11
C GLU A 63 -0.03 28.75 -1.42
N PHE A 64 1.09 28.01 -1.43
CA PHE A 64 1.84 27.74 -2.65
C PHE A 64 0.97 27.11 -3.74
N ARG A 65 0.18 26.09 -3.39
CA ARG A 65 -0.75 25.46 -4.33
C ARG A 65 -1.79 26.46 -4.79
N LYS A 66 -2.49 27.14 -3.87
CA LYS A 66 -3.60 28.06 -4.20
C LYS A 66 -3.15 29.20 -5.11
N LYS A 67 -1.93 29.73 -4.91
CA LYS A 67 -1.34 30.77 -5.74
C LYS A 67 -1.03 30.28 -7.16
N ASN A 68 -0.38 29.12 -7.27
CA ASN A 68 0.26 28.68 -8.51
C ASN A 68 -0.53 27.65 -9.33
N TYR A 69 -1.54 26.98 -8.76
CA TYR A 69 -2.26 25.87 -9.40
C TYR A 69 -3.79 25.96 -9.24
N TYR A 70 -4.51 25.57 -10.28
CA TYR A 70 -5.92 25.20 -10.23
C TYR A 70 -6.07 23.70 -9.91
N VAL A 71 -7.21 23.32 -9.32
CA VAL A 71 -7.58 21.90 -9.14
C VAL A 71 -8.56 21.54 -10.24
N GLU A 72 -8.12 20.75 -11.22
CA GLU A 72 -8.99 20.27 -12.32
C GLU A 72 -9.82 19.07 -11.87
N HIS A 73 -9.17 18.07 -11.27
CA HIS A 73 -9.83 16.90 -10.69
C HIS A 73 -9.57 16.84 -9.19
N LYS A 74 -10.64 16.65 -8.40
CA LYS A 74 -10.56 16.73 -6.94
C LYS A 74 -10.11 15.43 -6.29
N ALA A 75 -10.50 14.28 -6.84
CA ALA A 75 -10.36 12.98 -6.18
C ALA A 75 -10.21 11.84 -7.19
N ASP A 76 -9.13 11.86 -7.97
CA ASP A 76 -8.79 10.74 -8.83
C ASP A 76 -8.36 9.56 -7.96
N ARG A 77 -8.98 8.40 -8.20
CA ARG A 77 -8.72 7.18 -7.46
C ARG A 77 -7.70 6.30 -8.16
N ARG A 78 -6.82 5.69 -7.36
CA ARG A 78 -5.84 4.72 -7.84
C ARG A 78 -5.60 3.64 -6.80
N THR A 79 -5.45 2.41 -7.26
CA THR A 79 -4.90 1.31 -6.46
C THR A 79 -3.38 1.24 -6.60
N LEU A 80 -2.67 1.28 -5.48
CA LEU A 80 -1.22 1.17 -5.39
C LEU A 80 -0.86 -0.11 -4.61
N LEU A 81 -0.08 -1.01 -5.21
CA LEU A 81 0.46 -2.15 -4.47
C LEU A 81 1.62 -1.69 -3.59
N THR A 82 1.55 -2.05 -2.30
CA THR A 82 2.60 -1.82 -1.30
C THR A 82 2.91 -3.09 -0.53
N THR A 83 3.87 -3.02 0.38
CA THR A 83 4.21 -4.12 1.30
C THR A 83 3.08 -4.44 2.27
N PHE A 84 2.14 -3.52 2.48
CA PHE A 84 0.91 -3.74 3.25
C PHE A 84 -0.25 -4.23 2.37
N GLY A 85 0.01 -4.61 1.12
CA GLY A 85 -0.99 -4.96 0.12
C GLY A 85 -1.49 -3.75 -0.68
N ASN A 86 -2.69 -3.87 -1.24
CA ASN A 86 -3.28 -2.84 -2.09
C ASN A 86 -3.83 -1.68 -1.26
N LEU A 87 -3.35 -0.47 -1.54
CA LEU A 87 -3.88 0.78 -1.00
C LEU A 87 -4.74 1.46 -2.04
N GLN A 88 -5.92 1.94 -1.65
CA GLN A 88 -6.64 2.94 -2.43
C GLN A 88 -6.15 4.32 -2.03
N ILE A 89 -5.68 5.08 -3.01
CA ILE A 89 -5.24 6.47 -2.85
C ILE A 89 -6.18 7.40 -3.61
N GLU A 90 -6.49 8.54 -3.01
CA GLU A 90 -7.24 9.64 -3.64
C GLU A 90 -6.29 10.83 -3.78
N ARG A 91 -6.19 11.36 -5.00
CA ARG A 91 -5.25 12.44 -5.35
C ARG A 91 -5.92 13.45 -6.26
N ALA A 92 -5.56 14.73 -6.13
CA ALA A 92 -6.06 15.75 -7.03
C ALA A 92 -5.09 16.00 -8.20
N TYR A 93 -5.65 16.41 -9.33
CA TYR A 93 -4.91 16.82 -10.51
C TYR A 93 -4.77 18.33 -10.54
N TYR A 94 -3.52 18.80 -10.45
CA TYR A 94 -3.20 20.22 -10.32
C TYR A 94 -2.66 20.77 -11.62
N LYS A 95 -3.32 21.81 -12.14
CA LYS A 95 -2.91 22.51 -13.36
C LYS A 95 -2.23 23.83 -13.03
N PRO A 96 -1.00 24.09 -13.52
CA PRO A 96 -0.33 25.35 -13.27
C PRO A 96 -1.08 26.52 -13.93
N LYS A 97 -1.14 27.67 -13.25
CA LYS A 97 -1.80 28.88 -13.78
C LYS A 97 -0.98 29.56 -14.87
N ASN A 98 0.34 29.49 -14.77
CA ASN A 98 1.27 30.18 -15.68
C ASN A 98 1.76 29.29 -16.83
N GLY A 99 0.94 28.31 -17.23
CA GLY A 99 1.31 27.30 -18.22
C GLY A 99 2.26 26.23 -17.66
N GLY A 100 2.42 25.14 -18.42
CA GLY A 100 3.20 23.97 -18.03
C GLY A 100 2.37 22.69 -17.90
N LYS A 101 3.02 21.61 -17.47
CA LYS A 101 2.39 20.30 -17.33
C LYS A 101 1.66 20.19 -15.98
N SER A 102 0.42 19.72 -16.03
CA SER A 102 -0.34 19.36 -14.83
C SER A 102 0.32 18.20 -14.07
N VAL A 103 0.06 18.11 -12.78
CA VAL A 103 0.79 17.24 -11.86
C VAL A 103 -0.10 16.65 -10.78
N TYR A 104 0.19 15.41 -10.39
CA TYR A 104 -0.25 14.82 -9.13
C TYR A 104 0.84 15.04 -8.08
N PHE A 105 0.66 15.99 -7.16
CA PHE A 105 1.67 16.28 -6.13
C PHE A 105 1.90 15.11 -5.18
N LEU A 106 0.83 14.39 -4.81
CA LEU A 106 0.94 13.21 -3.96
C LEU A 106 1.89 12.18 -4.55
N ASP A 107 1.78 11.89 -5.85
CA ASP A 107 2.67 10.95 -6.55
C ASP A 107 4.14 11.36 -6.40
N LYS A 108 4.44 12.65 -6.57
CA LYS A 108 5.81 13.16 -6.40
C LYS A 108 6.29 13.00 -4.96
N TYR A 109 5.42 13.29 -3.99
CA TYR A 109 5.75 13.20 -2.57
C TYR A 109 6.08 11.77 -2.14
N VAL A 110 5.36 10.78 -2.68
CA VAL A 110 5.60 9.36 -2.40
C VAL A 110 6.57 8.68 -3.37
N GLY A 111 7.21 9.44 -4.26
CA GLY A 111 8.21 8.93 -5.21
C GLY A 111 7.64 7.99 -6.28
N LEU A 112 6.37 8.15 -6.68
CA LEU A 112 5.75 7.37 -7.74
C LEU A 112 6.01 8.01 -9.11
N ALA A 113 6.52 7.20 -10.05
CA ALA A 113 6.56 7.61 -11.45
C ALA A 113 5.15 7.69 -12.06
N PRO A 114 4.96 8.42 -13.17
CA PRO A 114 3.73 8.36 -13.93
C PRO A 114 3.35 6.89 -14.22
N HIS A 115 2.09 6.54 -13.97
CA HIS A 115 1.54 5.18 -14.18
C HIS A 115 2.08 4.04 -13.28
N ASP A 116 3.02 4.28 -12.35
CA ASP A 116 3.52 3.27 -11.40
C ASP A 116 2.45 2.66 -10.46
N LYS A 117 1.99 1.44 -10.72
CA LYS A 117 1.01 0.75 -9.86
C LYS A 117 1.62 0.06 -8.65
N VAL A 118 2.94 0.16 -8.47
CA VAL A 118 3.71 -0.56 -7.46
C VAL A 118 4.63 0.41 -6.75
N SER A 119 4.66 0.36 -5.42
CA SER A 119 5.59 1.16 -4.63
C SER A 119 7.03 0.73 -4.85
N LEU A 120 7.96 1.66 -4.62
CA LEU A 120 9.39 1.37 -4.68
C LEU A 120 9.78 0.22 -3.75
N ALA A 121 9.26 0.20 -2.53
CA ALA A 121 9.55 -0.86 -1.55
C ALA A 121 9.20 -2.27 -2.07
N VAL A 122 8.07 -2.41 -2.76
CA VAL A 122 7.69 -3.70 -3.36
C VAL A 122 8.62 -4.03 -4.52
N LYS A 123 8.95 -3.06 -5.39
CA LYS A 123 9.92 -3.27 -6.48
C LYS A 123 11.29 -3.71 -5.94
N THR A 124 11.76 -3.15 -4.83
CA THR A 124 13.01 -3.54 -4.19
C THR A 124 12.97 -4.97 -3.69
N LYS A 125 11.91 -5.36 -2.97
CA LYS A 125 11.70 -6.75 -2.53
C LYS A 125 11.70 -7.74 -3.68
N PHE A 126 11.12 -7.38 -4.84
CA PHE A 126 11.19 -8.23 -6.03
C PHE A 126 12.63 -8.46 -6.52
N VAL A 127 13.47 -7.42 -6.47
CA VAL A 127 14.87 -7.52 -6.89
C VAL A 127 15.66 -8.34 -5.89
N GLU A 128 15.51 -8.08 -4.59
CA GLU A 128 16.14 -8.85 -3.51
C GLU A 128 15.80 -10.34 -3.61
N GLU A 129 14.52 -10.67 -3.76
CA GLU A 129 14.07 -12.05 -3.92
C GLU A 129 14.60 -12.70 -5.20
N ALA A 130 14.63 -11.97 -6.34
CA ALA A 130 15.16 -12.50 -7.60
C ALA A 130 16.66 -12.81 -7.51
N VAL A 131 17.40 -11.97 -6.78
CA VAL A 131 18.80 -12.20 -6.45
C VAL A 131 18.92 -13.46 -5.58
N GLU A 132 18.16 -13.56 -4.49
CA GLU A 132 18.18 -14.73 -3.60
C GLU A 132 17.79 -16.04 -4.30
N THR A 133 16.72 -16.06 -5.10
CA THR A 133 16.31 -17.26 -5.87
C THR A 133 17.29 -17.63 -6.97
N SER A 134 18.00 -16.66 -7.55
CA SER A 134 19.08 -16.96 -8.50
C SER A 134 20.25 -17.70 -7.83
N TYR A 135 20.49 -17.42 -6.54
CA TYR A 135 21.48 -18.13 -5.71
C TYR A 135 20.93 -19.41 -5.06
N GLN A 136 19.63 -19.49 -4.77
CA GLN A 136 18.95 -20.62 -4.09
C GLN A 136 18.44 -21.73 -5.02
N LYS A 137 18.84 -21.78 -6.30
CA LYS A 137 18.62 -22.97 -7.15
C LYS A 137 19.23 -24.28 -6.60
N GLY A 138 19.86 -24.27 -5.42
CA GLY A 138 20.28 -25.44 -4.65
C GLY A 138 19.43 -25.84 -3.43
N GLY A 139 18.40 -25.11 -3.00
CA GLY A 139 17.62 -25.50 -1.81
C GLY A 139 16.37 -24.66 -1.51
N GLU A 140 15.22 -25.35 -1.50
CA GLU A 140 13.87 -24.98 -0.99
C GLU A 140 13.37 -23.53 -1.12
N ASN A 141 12.46 -23.33 -2.07
CA ASN A 141 11.79 -22.06 -2.40
C ASN A 141 10.95 -21.48 -1.24
N LYS A 142 11.22 -20.23 -0.86
CA LYS A 142 10.40 -19.44 0.07
C LYS A 142 9.90 -18.14 -0.59
N ILE A 143 9.03 -18.27 -1.59
CA ILE A 143 8.51 -17.10 -2.34
C ILE A 143 7.55 -16.29 -1.45
N ASP A 144 7.88 -15.03 -1.16
CA ASP A 144 6.99 -14.06 -0.48
C ASP A 144 5.61 -13.98 -1.18
N LEU A 145 4.52 -14.00 -0.41
CA LEU A 145 3.14 -14.03 -0.92
C LEU A 145 2.81 -12.80 -1.79
N ILE A 146 3.43 -11.66 -1.51
CA ILE A 146 3.29 -10.43 -2.30
C ILE A 146 3.97 -10.59 -3.67
N VAL A 147 5.16 -11.21 -3.69
CA VAL A 147 5.90 -11.53 -4.90
C VAL A 147 5.13 -12.52 -5.77
N ARG A 148 4.61 -13.60 -5.14
CA ARG A 148 3.81 -14.64 -5.79
C ARG A 148 2.55 -14.06 -6.45
N GLY A 149 1.82 -13.18 -5.75
CA GLY A 149 0.59 -12.57 -6.25
C GLY A 149 0.77 -11.63 -7.45
N TYR A 150 1.94 -11.01 -7.61
CA TYR A 150 2.24 -10.12 -8.74
C TYR A 150 2.82 -10.87 -9.94
N CYS A 151 3.70 -11.86 -9.70
CA CYS A 151 4.34 -12.64 -10.76
C CYS A 151 3.30 -13.47 -11.54
N VAL A 152 2.35 -14.11 -10.85
CA VAL A 152 1.23 -14.84 -11.47
C VAL A 152 0.35 -13.91 -12.33
N ARG A 153 0.12 -12.67 -11.87
CA ARG A 153 -0.72 -11.69 -12.57
C ARG A 153 -0.10 -11.14 -13.87
N ARG A 154 1.24 -11.21 -14.00
CA ARG A 154 1.95 -10.85 -15.23
C ARG A 154 1.99 -12.01 -16.23
N ASN A 155 2.15 -13.24 -15.75
CA ASN A 155 2.19 -14.44 -16.61
C ASN A 155 0.81 -14.88 -17.12
N GLY A 156 -0.28 -14.57 -16.42
CA GLY A 156 -1.65 -14.86 -16.87
C GLY A 156 -2.15 -14.04 -18.08
N ARG A 157 -1.31 -13.15 -18.66
CA ARG A 157 -1.60 -12.44 -19.91
C ARG A 157 -0.81 -12.95 -21.12
N LEU A 158 0.01 -14.00 -20.94
CA LEU A 158 0.85 -14.57 -22.01
C LEU A 158 0.38 -15.97 -22.48
N GLN A 159 -0.83 -16.40 -22.11
CA GLN A 159 -1.42 -17.63 -22.64
C GLN A 159 -2.87 -17.40 -23.11
N THR A 160 -3.02 -16.66 -24.19
CA THR A 160 -4.11 -16.87 -25.16
C THR A 160 -3.56 -16.60 -26.55
N SER A 161 -2.96 -17.63 -27.14
CA SER A 161 -2.77 -17.81 -28.58
C SER A 161 -2.77 -19.31 -28.84
#